data_AF-A0A484ZA55-F1
#
_entry.id   AF-A0A484ZA55-F1
#
_cell.length_a   1.000
_cell.length_b   1.000
_cell.length_c   1.000
_cell.angle_alpha   90.00
_cell.angle_beta   90.00
_cell.angle_gamma   90.00
#
_symmetry.space_group_name_H-M   'P 1'
#
loop_
_entity.id
_entity.type
_entity.pdbx_description
1 polymer ?
#
loop_
_entity_poly.entity_id
_entity_poly.type
_entity_poly.pdbx_seq_one_letter_code
_entity_poly.pdbx_strand_id
1 'polypeptide(L)'
;MEDEHFREAARRLMLDEQAPTLRITDVDLTAYADSLIDRFANPALQHRTWQIAMDGSQKLPQRMLDGIRVHLERHTAWPLLALGVAGWMRYVSGTDDQGNAIDVRDPLSEKIRGIVSTSSEADRVTALLGLSEIFGHDLPQTPAFVDAIVQAYQRLVRDGARPGRYRKR
;
A
#
# COMPACT_ATOMS: atom_id res chain seq x y z
N MET A 1 -5.81 15.25 -1.18
CA MET A 1 -6.86 14.97 -2.19
C MET A 1 -6.88 15.97 -3.34
N GLU A 2 -5.92 16.89 -3.43
CA GLU A 2 -5.81 17.84 -4.55
C GLU A 2 -5.35 17.17 -5.87
N ASP A 3 -4.61 16.06 -5.78
CA ASP A 3 -4.29 15.25 -6.96
C ASP A 3 -5.46 14.33 -7.30
N GLU A 4 -6.04 14.55 -8.48
CA GLU A 4 -7.18 13.80 -9.00
C GLU A 4 -6.90 12.30 -9.14
N HIS A 5 -5.69 11.89 -9.50
CA HIS A 5 -5.35 10.46 -9.64
C HIS A 5 -5.35 9.76 -8.28
N PHE A 6 -4.82 10.42 -7.24
CA PHE A 6 -4.86 9.87 -5.89
C PHE A 6 -6.28 9.85 -5.33
N ARG A 7 -7.09 10.87 -5.62
CA ARG A 7 -8.51 10.91 -5.23
C ARG A 7 -9.29 9.76 -5.86
N GLU A 8 -9.13 9.58 -7.17
CA GLU A 8 -9.80 8.51 -7.92
C GLU A 8 -9.34 7.12 -7.46
N ALA A 9 -8.03 6.92 -7.30
CA ALA A 9 -7.49 5.67 -6.79
C ALA A 9 -7.98 5.35 -5.37
N ALA A 10 -8.05 6.35 -4.48
CA ALA A 10 -8.58 6.15 -3.14
C ALA A 10 -10.06 5.75 -3.16
N ARG A 11 -10.88 6.42 -3.98
CA ARG A 11 -12.31 6.12 -4.10
C ARG A 11 -12.55 4.73 -4.67
N ARG A 12 -11.83 4.36 -5.73
CA ARG A 12 -11.89 3.01 -6.32
C ARG A 12 -11.41 1.94 -5.35
N LEU A 13 -10.33 2.18 -4.61
CA LEU A 13 -9.90 1.27 -3.56
C LEU A 13 -11.02 1.05 -2.52
N MET A 14 -11.72 2.11 -2.11
CA MET A 14 -12.81 2.00 -1.14
C MET A 14 -13.98 1.18 -1.67
N LEU A 15 -14.41 1.39 -2.92
CA LEU A 15 -15.65 0.81 -3.44
C LEU A 15 -15.46 -0.51 -4.19
N ASP A 16 -14.37 -0.64 -4.95
CA ASP A 16 -14.15 -1.78 -5.83
C ASP A 16 -13.44 -2.92 -5.09
N GLU A 17 -12.65 -2.60 -4.06
CA GLU A 17 -11.75 -3.57 -3.40
C GLU A 17 -12.02 -3.69 -1.89
N GLN A 18 -12.27 -2.60 -1.16
CA GLN A 18 -12.55 -2.69 0.28
C GLN A 18 -14.01 -3.09 0.54
N ALA A 19 -14.97 -2.36 -0.03
CA ALA A 19 -16.40 -2.58 0.21
C ALA A 19 -16.86 -4.04 -0.03
N PRO A 20 -16.44 -4.76 -1.09
CA PRO A 20 -16.86 -6.14 -1.30
C PRO A 20 -16.38 -7.12 -0.22
N THR A 21 -15.37 -6.76 0.57
CA THR A 21 -14.82 -7.60 1.64
C THR A 21 -15.58 -7.46 2.96
N LEU A 22 -16.39 -6.40 3.09
CA LEU A 22 -17.11 -6.09 4.32
C LEU A 22 -18.35 -6.96 4.49
N ARG A 23 -18.67 -7.27 5.76
CA ARG A 23 -19.90 -7.97 6.16
C ARG A 23 -20.81 -7.01 6.94
N ILE A 24 -21.11 -5.86 6.35
CA ILE A 24 -21.96 -4.83 6.96
C ILE A 24 -23.26 -4.70 6.19
N THR A 25 -24.36 -4.57 6.91
CA THR A 25 -25.68 -4.21 6.37
C THR A 25 -26.03 -2.80 6.83
N ASP A 26 -26.99 -2.16 6.17
CA ASP A 26 -27.59 -0.88 6.61
C ASP A 26 -26.66 0.35 6.54
N VAL A 27 -25.61 0.28 5.72
CA VAL A 27 -24.74 1.42 5.40
C VAL A 27 -24.64 1.58 3.89
N ASP A 28 -24.90 2.80 3.40
CA ASP A 28 -24.57 3.18 2.04
C ASP A 28 -23.05 3.38 1.92
N LEU A 29 -22.36 2.36 1.43
CA LEU A 29 -20.91 2.38 1.28
C LEU A 29 -20.45 3.40 0.22
N THR A 30 -21.29 3.76 -0.75
CA THR A 30 -20.98 4.81 -1.73
C THR A 30 -20.96 6.16 -1.04
N ALA A 31 -22.04 6.50 -0.34
CA ALA A 31 -22.13 7.74 0.43
C ALA A 31 -21.03 7.82 1.51
N TYR A 32 -20.69 6.69 2.14
CA TYR A 32 -19.62 6.65 3.13
C TYR A 32 -18.24 6.89 2.50
N ALA A 33 -17.94 6.29 1.34
CA ALA A 33 -16.68 6.53 0.63
C ALA A 33 -16.56 8.00 0.19
N ASP A 34 -17.63 8.60 -0.34
CA ASP A 34 -17.66 10.01 -0.73
C ASP A 34 -17.41 10.92 0.49
N SER A 35 -18.05 10.62 1.64
CA SER A 35 -17.81 11.33 2.90
C SER A 35 -16.35 11.22 3.38
N LEU A 36 -15.70 10.05 3.20
CA LEU A 36 -14.28 9.90 3.53
C LEU A 36 -13.38 10.75 2.64
N ILE A 37 -13.66 10.81 1.33
CA ILE A 37 -12.90 11.64 0.39
C ILE A 37 -13.02 13.12 0.77
N ASP A 38 -14.22 13.60 1.10
CA ASP A 38 -14.45 14.98 1.55
C ASP A 38 -13.67 15.29 2.83
N ARG A 39 -13.68 14.37 3.80
CA ARG A 39 -12.91 14.51 5.04
C ARG A 39 -11.40 14.55 4.78
N PHE A 40 -10.89 13.75 3.86
CA PHE A 40 -9.48 13.77 3.46
C PHE A 40 -9.09 15.00 2.62
N ALA A 41 -10.07 15.69 2.02
CA ALA A 41 -9.87 16.93 1.30
C ALA A 41 -9.92 18.17 2.19
N ASN A 42 -10.34 18.04 3.46
CA ASN A 42 -10.49 19.17 4.37
C ASN A 42 -9.13 19.84 4.67
N PRO A 43 -8.89 21.08 4.22
CA PRO A 43 -7.62 21.77 4.40
C PRO A 43 -7.35 22.18 5.85
N ALA A 44 -8.39 22.23 6.71
CA ALA A 44 -8.24 22.51 8.14
C ALA A 44 -7.60 21.34 8.90
N LEU A 45 -7.67 20.13 8.35
CA LEU A 45 -7.08 18.93 8.92
C LEU A 45 -5.71 18.69 8.27
N GLN A 46 -4.65 19.24 8.84
CA GLN A 46 -3.27 19.04 8.38
C GLN A 46 -2.72 17.65 8.75
N HIS A 47 -3.35 16.60 8.25
CA HIS A 47 -2.86 15.23 8.42
C HIS A 47 -1.62 15.04 7.55
N ARG A 48 -0.45 14.95 8.17
CA ARG A 48 0.77 14.65 7.43
C ARG A 48 0.72 13.18 7.01
N THR A 49 0.86 12.91 5.71
CA THR A 49 0.92 11.54 5.16
C THR A 49 1.96 10.69 5.88
N TRP A 50 3.08 11.29 6.26
CA TRP A 50 4.11 10.66 7.07
C TRP A 50 3.60 10.17 8.44
N GLN A 51 2.74 10.92 9.14
CA GLN A 51 2.13 10.48 10.41
C GLN A 51 1.17 9.31 10.21
N ILE A 52 0.45 9.29 9.07
CA ILE A 52 -0.44 8.17 8.72
C ILE A 52 0.37 6.90 8.43
N ALA A 53 1.52 7.06 7.77
CA ALA A 53 2.43 5.99 7.38
C ALA A 53 3.24 5.38 8.55
N MET A 54 3.27 6.04 9.71
CA MET A 54 3.87 5.46 10.93
C MET A 54 3.22 4.12 11.29
N ASP A 55 3.98 3.21 11.89
CA ASP A 55 3.49 1.91 12.36
C ASP A 55 2.80 1.10 11.25
N GLY A 56 3.33 1.19 10.03
CA GLY A 56 2.80 0.50 8.85
C GLY A 56 2.72 -1.02 9.05
N SER A 57 3.73 -1.62 9.70
CA SER A 57 3.73 -3.05 10.03
C SER A 57 2.52 -3.49 10.85
N GLN A 58 2.03 -2.61 11.73
CA GLN A 58 0.88 -2.87 12.60
C GLN A 58 -0.46 -2.61 11.93
N LYS A 59 -0.46 -1.90 10.79
CA LYS A 59 -1.67 -1.44 10.08
C LYS A 59 -1.94 -2.25 8.82
N LEU A 60 -0.89 -2.72 8.16
CA LEU A 60 -0.96 -3.36 6.85
C LEU A 60 -1.76 -4.69 6.86
N PRO A 61 -1.66 -5.56 7.89
CA PRO A 61 -2.44 -6.80 7.94
C PRO A 61 -3.96 -6.55 7.81
N GLN A 62 -4.52 -5.74 8.70
CA GLN A 62 -5.96 -5.50 8.78
C GLN A 62 -6.49 -4.48 7.78
N ARG A 63 -5.64 -3.57 7.25
CA ARG A 63 -6.08 -2.55 6.28
C ARG A 63 -6.00 -3.01 4.83
N MET A 64 -5.17 -4.03 4.55
CA MET A 64 -4.93 -4.47 3.18
C MET A 64 -4.92 -5.99 3.05
N LEU A 65 -4.09 -6.68 3.83
CA LEU A 65 -3.83 -8.11 3.60
C LEU A 65 -5.07 -8.98 3.81
N ASP A 66 -5.90 -8.68 4.80
CA ASP A 66 -7.15 -9.42 5.03
C ASP A 66 -8.14 -9.26 3.88
N GLY A 67 -8.23 -8.06 3.29
CA GLY A 67 -9.02 -7.84 2.08
C GLY A 67 -8.46 -8.60 0.88
N ILE A 68 -7.13 -8.64 0.73
CA ILE A 68 -6.47 -9.42 -0.33
C ILE A 68 -6.76 -10.91 -0.19
N ARG A 69 -6.75 -11.47 1.03
CA ARG A 69 -7.13 -12.87 1.28
C ARG A 69 -8.55 -13.16 0.78
N VAL A 70 -9.50 -12.28 1.07
CA VAL A 70 -10.88 -12.39 0.57
C VAL A 70 -10.93 -12.38 -0.96
N HIS A 71 -10.16 -11.51 -1.61
CA HIS A 71 -10.13 -11.46 -3.08
C HIS A 71 -9.47 -12.69 -3.72
N LEU A 72 -8.41 -13.23 -3.10
CA LEU A 72 -7.77 -14.47 -3.52
C LEU A 72 -8.74 -15.65 -3.45
N GLU A 73 -9.46 -15.79 -2.33
CA GLU A 73 -10.49 -16.81 -2.14
C GLU A 73 -11.64 -16.71 -3.16
N ARG A 74 -12.02 -15.48 -3.52
CA ARG A 74 -13.13 -15.21 -4.45
C ARG A 74 -12.72 -15.11 -5.92
N HIS A 75 -11.43 -15.21 -6.23
CA HIS A 75 -10.87 -14.98 -7.57
C HIS A 75 -11.33 -13.66 -8.20
N THR A 76 -11.31 -12.57 -7.42
CA THR A 76 -11.68 -11.22 -7.87
C THR A 76 -10.45 -10.30 -7.94
N ALA A 77 -10.55 -9.19 -8.65
CA ALA A 77 -9.42 -8.27 -8.86
C ALA A 77 -9.17 -7.38 -7.62
N TRP A 78 -7.89 -7.10 -7.34
CA TRP A 78 -7.43 -6.26 -6.21
C TRP A 78 -6.16 -5.41 -6.54
N PRO A 79 -6.08 -4.75 -7.72
CA PRO A 79 -4.86 -4.06 -8.14
C PRO A 79 -4.44 -2.88 -7.24
N LEU A 80 -5.36 -2.18 -6.59
CA LEU A 80 -5.06 -1.02 -5.74
C LEU A 80 -4.59 -1.44 -4.34
N LEU A 81 -5.11 -2.55 -3.82
CA LEU A 81 -4.57 -3.22 -2.64
C LEU A 81 -3.12 -3.67 -2.89
N ALA A 82 -2.85 -4.28 -4.05
CA ALA A 82 -1.49 -4.63 -4.45
C ALA A 82 -0.56 -3.41 -4.52
N LEU A 83 -1.05 -2.31 -5.11
CA LEU A 83 -0.33 -1.04 -5.18
C LEU A 83 -0.07 -0.45 -3.79
N GLY A 84 -1.02 -0.54 -2.87
CA GLY A 84 -0.87 -0.09 -1.49
C GLY A 84 0.25 -0.83 -0.75
N VAL A 85 0.29 -2.17 -0.87
CA VAL A 85 1.35 -3.00 -0.28
C VAL A 85 2.71 -2.70 -0.92
N ALA A 86 2.77 -2.60 -2.24
CA ALA A 86 3.99 -2.22 -2.95
C ALA A 86 4.48 -0.81 -2.56
N GLY A 87 3.56 0.14 -2.37
CA GLY A 87 3.85 1.49 -1.88
C GLY A 87 4.45 1.47 -0.48
N TRP A 88 3.93 0.65 0.42
CA TRP A 88 4.54 0.43 1.73
C TRP A 88 5.96 -0.14 1.62
N MET A 89 6.18 -1.17 0.79
CA MET A 89 7.52 -1.76 0.57
C MET A 89 8.53 -0.73 0.03
N ARG A 90 8.08 0.12 -0.91
CA ARG A 90 8.91 1.21 -1.47
C ARG A 90 9.20 2.29 -0.42
N TYR A 91 8.23 2.65 0.40
CA TYR A 91 8.38 3.62 1.49
C TYR A 91 9.37 3.14 2.55
N VAL A 92 9.20 1.90 3.04
CA VAL A 92 10.07 1.36 4.09
C VAL A 92 11.49 1.02 3.61
N SER A 93 11.71 1.03 2.29
CA SER A 93 13.06 1.01 1.69
C SER A 93 13.85 2.30 1.95
N GLY A 94 13.23 3.34 2.52
CA GLY A 94 13.94 4.45 3.17
C GLY A 94 14.43 5.56 2.24
N THR A 95 14.04 5.57 0.97
CA THR A 95 14.41 6.61 0.00
C THR A 95 13.18 7.05 -0.79
N ASP A 96 12.95 8.35 -0.98
CA ASP A 96 11.81 8.85 -1.78
C ASP A 96 12.10 8.82 -3.30
N ASP A 97 11.18 9.34 -4.12
CA ASP A 97 11.35 9.39 -5.59
C ASP A 97 12.36 10.45 -6.05
N GLN A 98 12.78 11.35 -5.15
CA GLN A 98 13.82 12.36 -5.39
C GLN A 98 15.21 11.89 -4.90
N GLY A 99 15.31 10.72 -4.27
CA GLY A 99 16.55 10.20 -3.72
C GLY A 99 16.84 10.66 -2.29
N ASN A 100 15.90 11.35 -1.62
CA ASN A 100 16.08 11.78 -0.23
C ASN A 100 15.76 10.62 0.73
N ALA A 101 16.45 10.61 1.87
CA ALA A 101 16.18 9.65 2.93
C ALA A 101 14.79 9.87 3.55
N ILE A 102 14.09 8.77 3.84
CA ILE A 102 12.81 8.74 4.57
C ILE A 102 13.07 8.30 6.00
N ASP A 103 12.59 9.09 6.98
CA ASP A 103 12.54 8.69 8.39
C ASP A 103 11.38 7.68 8.60
N VAL A 104 11.67 6.39 8.42
CA VAL A 104 10.69 5.31 8.61
C VAL A 104 10.50 5.05 10.10
N ARG A 105 9.35 5.45 10.64
CA ARG A 105 8.95 5.18 12.03
C ARG A 105 7.98 4.01 12.11
N ASP A 106 8.50 2.90 12.60
CA ASP A 106 7.78 1.63 12.70
C ASP A 106 8.37 0.79 13.84
N PRO A 107 7.56 0.03 14.60
CA PRO A 107 8.06 -0.89 15.61
C PRO A 107 9.03 -1.94 15.07
N LEU A 108 8.91 -2.31 13.79
CA LEU A 108 9.80 -3.25 13.10
C LEU A 108 10.89 -2.56 12.28
N SER A 109 11.11 -1.24 12.47
CA SER A 109 12.02 -0.44 11.63
C SER A 109 13.45 -0.98 11.56
N GLU A 110 14.01 -1.50 12.66
CA GLU A 110 15.34 -2.12 12.66
C GLU A 110 15.38 -3.40 11.82
N LYS A 111 14.39 -4.29 11.99
CA LYS A 111 14.27 -5.54 11.22
C LYS A 111 14.10 -5.24 9.72
N ILE A 112 13.24 -4.28 9.40
CA ILE A 112 13.01 -3.83 8.02
C ILE A 112 14.30 -3.25 7.43
N ARG A 113 15.02 -2.39 8.17
CA ARG A 113 16.29 -1.81 7.72
C ARG A 113 17.34 -2.90 7.48
N GLY A 114 17.42 -3.91 8.34
CA GLY A 114 18.28 -5.07 8.16
C GLY A 114 18.02 -5.79 6.84
N ILE A 115 16.76 -6.13 6.57
CA ILE A 115 16.33 -6.76 5.30
C ILE A 115 16.62 -5.85 4.11
N VAL A 116 16.35 -4.55 4.24
CA VAL A 116 16.56 -3.57 3.18
C VAL A 116 18.05 -3.41 2.85
N SER A 117 18.92 -3.45 3.85
CA SER A 117 20.37 -3.30 3.65
C SER A 117 21.03 -4.48 2.94
N THR A 118 20.40 -5.66 2.98
CA THR A 118 20.95 -6.91 2.41
C THR A 118 20.22 -7.37 1.13
N SER A 119 19.20 -6.63 0.67
CA SER A 119 18.47 -6.94 -0.56
C SER A 119 18.67 -5.86 -1.63
N SER A 120 18.79 -6.32 -2.87
CA SER A 120 18.78 -5.45 -4.04
C SER A 120 17.37 -4.88 -4.29
N GLU A 121 17.25 -3.88 -5.17
CA GLU A 121 15.92 -3.39 -5.58
C GLU A 121 15.09 -4.46 -6.29
N ALA A 122 15.75 -5.39 -7.01
CA ALA A 122 15.08 -6.50 -7.70
C ALA A 122 14.54 -7.56 -6.71
N ASP A 123 15.24 -7.80 -5.61
CA ASP A 123 14.87 -8.81 -4.61
C ASP A 123 14.05 -8.23 -3.45
N ARG A 124 13.85 -6.90 -3.42
CA ARG A 124 13.25 -6.17 -2.29
C ARG A 124 11.91 -6.76 -1.85
N VAL A 125 11.03 -7.04 -2.81
CA VAL A 125 9.69 -7.57 -2.52
C VAL A 125 9.80 -8.93 -1.84
N THR A 126 10.51 -9.88 -2.46
CA THR A 126 10.72 -11.22 -1.91
C THR A 126 11.34 -11.19 -0.51
N ALA A 127 12.33 -10.32 -0.29
CA ALA A 127 12.98 -10.17 0.99
C ALA A 127 12.02 -9.65 2.08
N LEU A 128 11.22 -8.62 1.78
CA LEU A 128 10.23 -8.07 2.71
C LEU A 128 9.06 -9.02 2.99
N LEU A 129 8.67 -9.84 2.02
CA LEU A 129 7.65 -10.89 2.21
C LEU A 129 8.08 -11.95 3.24
N GLY A 130 9.37 -12.03 3.59
CA GLY A 130 9.86 -12.86 4.69
C GLY A 130 9.45 -12.37 6.10
N LEU A 131 8.82 -11.20 6.23
CA LEU A 131 8.28 -10.70 7.49
C LEU A 131 6.97 -11.42 7.85
N SER A 132 7.08 -12.62 8.43
CA SER A 132 5.92 -13.45 8.78
C SER A 132 4.98 -12.78 9.79
N GLU A 133 5.47 -11.86 10.63
CA GLU A 133 4.63 -11.07 11.55
C GLU A 133 3.67 -10.12 10.83
N ILE A 134 3.94 -9.80 9.56
CA ILE A 134 3.10 -8.96 8.71
C ILE A 134 2.32 -9.83 7.72
N PHE A 135 3.03 -10.66 6.95
CA PHE A 135 2.46 -11.36 5.79
C PHE A 135 1.94 -12.75 6.12
N GLY A 136 2.21 -13.28 7.30
CA GLY A 136 1.94 -14.68 7.62
C GLY A 136 2.80 -15.65 6.81
N HIS A 137 2.39 -16.91 6.79
CA HIS A 137 3.04 -17.96 6.01
C HIS A 137 2.27 -18.31 4.73
N ASP A 138 1.04 -17.81 4.60
CA ASP A 138 0.12 -18.09 3.49
C ASP A 138 0.40 -17.20 2.27
N LEU A 139 0.48 -15.88 2.47
CA LEU A 139 0.63 -14.93 1.36
C LEU A 139 1.94 -15.10 0.58
N PRO A 140 3.12 -15.26 1.22
CA PRO A 140 4.37 -15.49 0.48
C PRO A 140 4.39 -16.80 -0.32
N GLN A 141 3.51 -17.76 -0.01
CA GLN A 141 3.37 -19.03 -0.72
C GLN A 141 2.30 -18.98 -1.83
N THR A 142 1.66 -17.82 -2.04
CA THR A 142 0.59 -17.64 -3.03
C THR A 142 1.14 -16.90 -4.27
N PRO A 143 1.39 -17.58 -5.41
CA PRO A 143 2.03 -16.93 -6.57
C PRO A 143 1.28 -15.71 -7.09
N ALA A 144 -0.05 -15.78 -7.17
CA ALA A 144 -0.88 -14.65 -7.61
C ALA A 144 -0.73 -13.41 -6.71
N PHE A 145 -0.47 -13.60 -5.42
CA PHE A 145 -0.17 -12.52 -4.50
C PHE A 145 1.21 -11.92 -4.79
N VAL A 146 2.24 -12.76 -4.80
CA VAL A 146 3.63 -12.34 -5.02
C VAL A 146 3.77 -11.60 -6.35
N ASP A 147 3.23 -12.14 -7.44
CA ASP A 147 3.32 -11.57 -8.78
C ASP A 147 2.67 -10.19 -8.85
N ALA A 148 1.50 -10.02 -8.24
CA ALA A 148 0.80 -8.74 -8.23
C ALA A 148 1.59 -7.66 -7.48
N ILE A 149 2.19 -7.99 -6.33
CA ILE A 149 3.02 -7.06 -5.56
C ILE A 149 4.31 -6.71 -6.31
N VAL A 150 4.99 -7.71 -6.88
CA VAL A 150 6.21 -7.50 -7.68
C VAL A 150 5.93 -6.58 -8.86
N GLN A 151 4.86 -6.84 -9.61
CA GLN A 151 4.49 -5.99 -10.75
C GLN A 151 4.15 -4.56 -10.32
N ALA A 152 3.41 -4.38 -9.21
CA ALA A 152 3.10 -3.06 -8.69
C ALA A 152 4.35 -2.31 -8.20
N TYR A 153 5.25 -3.00 -7.52
CA TYR A 153 6.52 -2.45 -7.03
C TYR A 153 7.42 -2.01 -8.19
N GLN A 154 7.55 -2.84 -9.24
CA GLN A 154 8.31 -2.50 -10.44
C GLN A 154 7.75 -1.28 -11.17
N ARG A 155 6.42 -1.12 -11.22
CA ARG A 155 5.78 0.09 -11.74
C ARG A 155 6.18 1.33 -10.93
N LEU A 156 6.14 1.24 -9.59
CA LEU A 156 6.55 2.36 -8.72
C LEU A 156 8.02 2.73 -8.88
N VAL A 157 8.91 1.74 -8.99
CA VAL A 157 10.36 1.97 -9.21
C VAL A 157 10.62 2.69 -10.54
N ARG A 158 9.94 2.24 -11.61
CA ARG A 158 10.15 2.77 -12.97
C ARG A 158 9.52 4.14 -13.16
N ASP A 159 8.27 4.29 -12.72
CA ASP A 159 7.41 5.41 -13.09
C ASP A 159 7.21 6.43 -11.94
N GLY A 160 7.65 6.08 -10.73
CA GLY A 160 7.37 6.85 -9.51
C GLY A 160 5.94 6.64 -9.00
N ALA A 161 5.62 7.21 -7.84
CA ALA A 161 4.28 7.10 -7.24
C ALA A 161 3.21 7.96 -7.96
N ARG A 162 3.62 8.95 -8.75
CA ARG A 162 2.72 9.84 -9.49
C ARG A 162 2.81 9.55 -10.99
N PRO A 163 1.69 9.27 -11.69
CA PRO A 163 1.70 9.12 -13.14
C PRO A 163 2.26 10.40 -13.80
N GLY A 164 3.29 10.26 -14.63
CA GLY A 164 3.77 11.33 -15.51
C GLY A 164 4.93 12.21 -15.01
N ARG A 165 5.54 11.96 -13.84
CA ARG A 165 6.85 12.57 -13.52
C ARG A 165 7.98 11.71 -14.08
N TYR A 166 8.27 11.91 -15.36
CA TYR A 166 9.51 11.42 -15.97
C TYR A 166 10.71 11.94 -15.16
N ARG A 167 11.54 11.03 -14.64
CA ARG A 167 12.91 11.39 -14.21
C ARG A 167 13.62 11.90 -15.45
N LYS A 168 13.84 13.22 -15.54
CA LYS A 168 14.83 13.76 -16.47
C LYS A 168 16.17 13.15 -16.07
N ARG A 169 16.74 12.36 -16.98
CA ARG A 169 18.15 11.98 -16.94
C ARG A 169 19.02 13.22 -17.03
#